data_AF-F4XM14-F1
#
_entry.id   AF-F4XM14-F1
#
_cell.length_a   1.000
_cell.length_b   1.000
_cell.length_c   1.000
_cell.angle_alpha   90.00
_cell.angle_beta   90.00
_cell.angle_gamma   90.00
#
_symmetry.space_group_name_H-M   'P 1'
#
loop_
_entity.id
_entity.type
_entity.pdbx_description
1 polymer ?
#
loop_
_entity_poly.entity_id
_entity_poly.type
_entity_poly.pdbx_seq_one_letter_code
_entity_poly.pdbx_strand_id
1 'polypeptide(L)' 'MCYTDFWEAYKTVIPQKRHKPVAKKTAKTNHIERLNNTLRQRISRLVRKTLSFSKKLENHLGAIWNFIHHYNQCLSV' A
#
# COMPACT_ATOMS: atom_id res chain seq x y z
N MET A 1 -0.70 -9.31 -11.39
CA MET A 1 -2.10 -9.57 -10.96
C MET A 1 -2.25 -9.02 -9.55
N CYS A 2 -3.38 -8.36 -9.20
CA CYS A 2 -3.62 -7.79 -7.87
C CYS A 2 -4.81 -8.48 -7.21
N TYR A 3 -4.56 -9.24 -6.13
CA TYR A 3 -5.59 -9.98 -5.41
C TYR A 3 -6.07 -9.18 -4.20
N THR A 4 -7.33 -8.77 -4.22
CA THR A 4 -7.94 -7.95 -3.15
C THR A 4 -9.12 -8.69 -2.54
N ASP A 5 -9.67 -8.14 -1.45
CA ASP A 5 -11.03 -8.46 -1.06
C ASP A 5 -12.06 -7.77 -1.98
N PHE A 6 -13.33 -7.83 -1.62
CA PHE A 6 -14.45 -7.27 -2.38
C PHE A 6 -14.74 -5.80 -2.04
N TRP A 7 -13.80 -5.04 -1.50
CA TRP A 7 -14.04 -3.63 -1.20
C TRP A 7 -14.26 -2.82 -2.48
N GLU A 8 -15.41 -2.12 -2.56
CA GLU A 8 -15.88 -1.43 -3.77
C GLU A 8 -14.88 -0.41 -4.33
N ALA A 9 -14.13 0.27 -3.46
CA ALA A 9 -13.12 1.24 -3.87
C ALA A 9 -12.02 0.63 -4.76
N TYR A 10 -11.73 -0.66 -4.63
CA TYR A 10 -10.71 -1.28 -5.49
C TYR A 10 -11.11 -1.37 -6.95
N LYS A 11 -12.42 -1.42 -7.25
CA LYS A 11 -12.92 -1.47 -8.63
C LYS A 11 -12.66 -0.17 -9.39
N THR A 12 -12.61 0.97 -8.70
CA THR A 12 -12.39 2.28 -9.32
C THR A 12 -10.90 2.61 -9.44
N VAL A 13 -10.06 2.10 -8.53
CA VAL A 13 -8.63 2.45 -8.46
C VAL A 13 -7.74 1.46 -9.20
N ILE A 14 -8.08 0.17 -9.22
CA ILE A 14 -7.24 -0.88 -9.83
C ILE A 14 -7.75 -1.19 -11.24
N PRO A 15 -6.89 -1.18 -12.27
CA PRO A 15 -7.31 -1.53 -13.62
C PRO A 15 -7.98 -2.91 -13.67
N GLN A 16 -9.16 -3.00 -14.29
CA GLN A 16 -9.98 -4.22 -14.33
C GLN A 16 -9.21 -5.45 -14.82
N LYS A 17 -8.30 -5.29 -15.78
CA LYS A 17 -7.44 -6.37 -16.29
C LYS A 17 -6.53 -6.97 -15.20
N ARG A 18 -6.15 -6.19 -14.20
CA ARG A 18 -5.24 -6.57 -13.10
C ARG A 18 -5.97 -6.94 -11.81
N HIS A 19 -7.19 -6.42 -11.59
CA HIS A 19 -7.97 -6.64 -10.39
C HIS A 19 -8.56 -8.06 -10.34
N LYS A 20 -8.30 -8.77 -9.23
CA LYS A 20 -8.84 -10.11 -8.97
C LYS A 20 -9.37 -10.17 -7.53
N PRO A 21 -10.64 -9.78 -7.30
CA PRO A 21 -11.23 -9.90 -5.98
C PRO A 21 -11.38 -11.38 -5.60
N VAL A 22 -11.04 -11.72 -4.36
CA VAL A 22 -11.00 -13.09 -3.84
C VAL A 22 -11.59 -13.17 -2.44
N ALA A 23 -12.19 -14.31 -2.11
CA ALA A 23 -12.69 -14.58 -0.76
C ALA A 23 -11.55 -14.85 0.23
N LYS A 24 -11.81 -14.58 1.52
CA LYS A 24 -10.83 -14.72 2.64
C LYS A 24 -10.14 -16.08 2.70
N LYS A 25 -10.81 -17.16 2.28
CA LYS A 25 -10.27 -18.54 2.35
C LYS A 25 -9.23 -18.89 1.28
N THR A 26 -8.90 -17.97 0.37
CA THR A 26 -7.97 -18.24 -0.74
C THR A 26 -6.51 -17.94 -0.41
N ALA A 27 -6.20 -17.30 0.71
CA ALA A 27 -4.86 -16.84 1.13
C ALA A 27 -4.13 -15.92 0.11
N LYS A 28 -4.83 -15.44 -0.92
CA LYS A 28 -4.24 -14.62 -1.99
C LYS A 28 -4.10 -13.13 -1.62
N THR A 29 -4.84 -12.65 -0.61
CA THR A 29 -4.77 -11.26 -0.12
C THR A 29 -3.51 -10.98 0.72
N ASN A 30 -2.80 -12.03 1.15
CA ASN A 30 -1.58 -11.94 1.96
C ASN A 30 -0.52 -11.01 1.35
N HIS A 31 -0.45 -10.90 0.02
CA HIS A 31 0.49 -9.99 -0.65
C HIS A 31 0.20 -8.52 -0.34
N ILE A 32 -1.06 -8.10 -0.41
CA ILE A 32 -1.47 -6.73 -0.11
C ILE A 32 -1.35 -6.47 1.39
N GLU A 33 -1.72 -7.44 2.22
CA GLU A 33 -1.58 -7.35 3.68
C GLU A 33 -0.11 -7.15 4.09
N ARG A 34 0.81 -7.93 3.49
CA ARG A 34 2.25 -7.77 3.68
C ARG A 34 2.75 -6.40 3.21
N LEU A 35 2.29 -5.92 2.06
CA LEU A 35 2.65 -4.60 1.56
C LEU A 35 2.18 -3.49 2.51
N ASN A 36 0.92 -3.53 2.93
CA ASN A 36 0.33 -2.59 3.88
C ASN A 36 1.09 -2.60 5.21
N ASN A 37 1.52 -3.78 5.68
CA ASN A 37 2.34 -3.88 6.88
C ASN A 37 3.73 -3.26 6.69
N THR A 38 4.36 -3.50 5.54
CA THR A 38 5.67 -2.93 5.22
C THR A 38 5.60 -1.40 5.15
N LEU A 39 4.58 -0.86 4.48
CA LEU A 39 4.31 0.59 4.42
C LEU A 39 4.19 1.19 5.83
N ARG A 40 3.40 0.57 6.71
CA ARG A 40 3.20 1.03 8.08
C ARG A 40 4.50 1.01 8.90
N GLN A 41 5.31 -0.02 8.74
CA GLN A 41 6.58 -0.16 9.47
C GLN A 41 7.66 0.79 8.97
N ARG A 42 7.68 1.08 7.66
CA ARG A 42 8.74 1.87 7.03
C ARG A 42 8.44 3.36 6.96
N ILE A 43 7.16 3.75 6.89
CA ILE A 43 6.74 5.14 6.81
C ILE A 43 6.20 5.59 8.17
N SER A 44 7.10 5.94 9.08
CA SER A 44 6.77 6.38 10.45
C SER A 44 5.84 7.59 10.50
N ARG A 45 5.73 8.37 9.42
CA ARG A 45 4.82 9.52 9.30
C ARG A 45 3.34 9.14 9.24
N LEU A 46 3.02 7.92 8.78
CA LEU A 46 1.65 7.40 8.66
C LEU A 46 1.16 6.67 9.91
N VAL A 47 2.03 6.52 10.90
CA VAL A 47 1.71 5.89 12.19
C VAL A 47 1.16 6.97 13.13
N ARG A 48 0.92 6.62 14.40
CA ARG A 48 0.50 7.51 15.50
C ARG A 48 1.14 8.91 15.39
N LYS A 49 0.37 9.95 15.76
CA LYS A 49 0.83 11.34 15.92
C LYS A 49 1.96 11.49 16.95
N THR A 50 3.15 10.98 16.64
CA THR A 50 4.38 11.08 17.43
C THR A 50 5.41 11.93 16.68
N LEU A 51 6.68 11.91 17.10
CA LEU A 51 7.77 12.77 16.61
C LEU A 51 7.92 12.84 15.07
N SER A 52 7.56 11.78 14.35
CA SER A 52 7.65 11.71 12.88
C SER A 52 6.45 12.34 12.15
N PHE A 53 5.36 12.65 12.85
CA PHE A 53 4.13 13.16 12.25
C PHE A 53 4.32 14.57 11.68
N SER A 54 3.84 14.79 10.47
CA SER A 54 3.83 16.13 9.87
C SER A 54 2.42 16.72 9.83
N LYS A 55 2.31 18.02 10.06
CA LYS A 55 1.04 18.75 9.86
C LYS A 55 0.76 19.08 8.39
N LYS A 56 1.78 18.98 7.52
CA LYS A 56 1.68 19.27 6.09
C LYS A 56 1.35 17.99 5.32
N LEU A 57 0.31 18.03 4.49
CA LEU A 57 -0.14 16.89 3.69
C LEU A 57 0.93 16.48 2.67
N GLU A 58 1.63 17.47 2.11
CA GLU A 58 2.67 17.30 1.10
C GLU A 58 3.81 16.41 1.62
N ASN A 59 4.13 16.51 2.90
CA ASN A 59 5.18 15.69 3.52
C ASN A 59 4.75 14.22 3.67
N HIS A 60 3.47 13.95 3.89
CA HIS A 60 2.94 12.58 3.91
C HIS A 60 2.95 11.99 2.52
N LEU A 61 2.46 12.75 1.53
CA LEU A 61 2.48 12.35 0.12
C LEU A 61 3.91 12.08 -0.35
N GLY A 62 4.85 13.00 -0.07
CA GLY A 62 6.25 12.85 -0.41
C GLY A 62 6.91 11.63 0.25
N ALA A 63 6.58 11.33 1.50
CA ALA A 63 7.09 10.14 2.16
C ALA A 63 6.58 8.83 1.53
N ILE A 64 5.29 8.79 1.14
CA ILE A 64 4.72 7.66 0.39
C ILE A 64 5.41 7.52 -0.97
N TRP A 65 5.53 8.61 -1.72
CA TRP A 65 6.18 8.63 -3.04
C TRP A 65 7.63 8.14 -2.97
N ASN A 66 8.43 8.67 -2.04
CA ASN A 66 9.82 8.25 -1.84
C ASN A 66 9.92 6.77 -1.50
N PHE A 67 9.04 6.27 -0.62
CA PHE A 67 9.00 4.85 -0.29
C PHE A 67 8.69 3.99 -1.52
N ILE A 68 7.63 4.33 -2.28
CA ILE A 68 7.21 3.54 -3.45
C ILE A 68 8.32 3.48 -4.50
N HIS A 69 8.95 4.62 -4.81
CA HIS A 69 10.05 4.65 -5.77
C HIS A 69 11.22 3.79 -5.30
N HIS A 70 11.69 3.97 -4.06
CA HIS A 70 12.80 3.19 -3.53
C HIS A 70 12.47 1.68 -3.51
N TYR A 71 11.28 1.31 -3.03
CA TYR A 71 10.83 -0.08 -2.98
C TYR A 71 10.78 -0.72 -4.36
N ASN A 72 10.24 -0.01 -5.36
CA ASN A 72 10.19 -0.51 -6.74
C ASN A 72 11.58 -0.63 -7.37
N GLN A 73 12.50 0.30 -7.09
CA GLN A 73 13.90 0.18 -7.54
C GLN A 73 14.56 -1.07 -6.94
N CYS A 74 14.34 -1.38 -5.66
CA CYS A 74 14.87 -2.60 -5.03
C CYS A 74 14.26 -3.90 -5.59
N LEU A 75 13.08 -3.86 -6.21
CA LEU A 75 12.45 -5.01 -6.86
C LEU A 75 12.86 -5.18 -8.33
N SER A 76 13.47 -4.14 -8.91
CA SER A 76 13.94 -4.14 -10.29
C SER A 76 15.30 -4.85 -10.33
N VAL A 77 15.26 -6.18 -10.28
CA VAL A 77 16.40 -7.05 -10.62
C VAL A 77 16.38 -7.33 -12.10
#